data_AF-A0A0E9ATG6-F1
#
_entry.id   AF-A0A0E9ATG6-F1
#
_cell.length_a   1.000
_cell.length_b   1.000
_cell.length_c   1.000
_cell.angle_alpha   90.00
_cell.angle_beta   90.00
_cell.angle_gamma   90.00
#
_symmetry.space_group_name_H-M   'P 1'
#
loop_
_entity.id
_entity.type
_entity.pdbx_description
1 polymer ?
#
loop_
_entity_poly.entity_id
_entity_poly.type
_entity_poly.pdbx_seq_one_letter_code
_entity_poly.pdbx_strand_id
1 'polypeptide(L)' 'MTRRPDRKDVATVDELHASATKLVGLDDFGTDDDNYREALGVLLDAYQGEAGLTVLGSKMNRFFLRGALVARLLS' A
#
# COMPACT_ATOMS: atom_id res chain seq x y z
N MET A 1 -8.28 -26.15 -4.17
CA MET A 1 -7.65 -24.81 -4.08
C MET A 1 -8.75 -23.77 -4.07
N THR A 2 -9.12 -23.26 -2.91
CA THR A 2 -10.17 -22.22 -2.80
C THR A 2 -9.60 -20.91 -3.34
N ARG A 3 -10.14 -20.44 -4.47
CA ARG A 3 -9.81 -19.12 -5.03
C ARG A 3 -10.14 -18.07 -3.98
N ARG A 4 -9.13 -17.38 -3.44
CA ARG A 4 -9.37 -16.17 -2.62
C ARG A 4 -10.28 -15.25 -3.45
N PRO A 5 -11.37 -14.71 -2.88
CA PRO A 5 -12.25 -13.80 -3.61
C PRO A 5 -11.40 -12.68 -4.24
N ASP A 6 -11.76 -12.23 -5.45
CA ASP A 6 -11.06 -11.13 -6.10
C ASP A 6 -11.18 -9.88 -5.22
N ARG A 7 -10.11 -9.57 -4.48
CA ARG A 7 -10.11 -8.48 -3.50
C ARG A 7 -10.08 -7.14 -4.24
N LYS A 8 -11.14 -6.36 -4.07
CA LYS A 8 -11.20 -4.94 -4.48
C LYS A 8 -10.45 -4.02 -3.52
N ASP A 9 -10.08 -4.51 -2.34
CA ASP A 9 -9.30 -3.72 -1.40
C ASP A 9 -7.84 -3.68 -1.85
N VAL A 10 -7.20 -2.52 -1.67
CA VAL A 10 -5.79 -2.31 -2.01
C VAL A 10 -4.93 -3.10 -1.03
N ALA A 11 -4.72 -2.63 0.19
CA ALA A 11 -3.99 -3.30 1.28
C ALA A 11 -4.09 -2.43 2.54
N THR A 12 -3.65 -2.93 3.70
CA THR A 12 -3.41 -2.06 4.86
C THR A 12 -2.05 -1.36 4.74
N VAL A 13 -1.83 -0.29 5.52
CA VAL A 13 -0.53 0.39 5.62
C VAL A 13 0.59 -0.60 5.95
N ASP A 14 0.37 -1.50 6.91
CA ASP A 14 1.36 -2.48 7.34
C ASP A 14 1.61 -3.57 6.27
N GLU A 15 0.56 -4.01 5.57
CA GLU A 15 0.71 -4.93 4.43
C GLU A 15 1.59 -4.31 3.32
N LEU A 16 1.46 -3.00 3.07
CA LEU A 16 2.25 -2.29 2.08
C LEU A 16 3.70 -2.09 2.53
N HIS A 17 3.95 -1.74 3.81
CA HIS A 17 5.29 -1.65 4.38
C HIS A 17 6.01 -3.00 4.30
N ALA A 18 5.38 -4.07 4.80
CA ALA A 18 5.95 -5.41 4.76
C ALA A 18 6.25 -5.86 3.33
N SER A 19 5.40 -5.50 2.36
CA SER A 19 5.60 -5.80 0.94
C SER A 19 6.78 -5.04 0.33
N ALA A 20 6.95 -3.76 0.68
CA ALA A 20 8.10 -2.95 0.26
C ALA A 20 9.40 -3.47 0.90
N THR A 21 9.40 -3.71 2.21
CA THR A 21 10.55 -4.29 2.93
C THR A 21 10.98 -5.62 2.36
N LYS A 22 10.03 -6.52 2.07
CA LYS A 22 10.33 -7.81 1.44
C LYS A 22 10.99 -7.65 0.06
N LEU A 23 10.69 -6.58 -0.68
CA LEU A 23 11.19 -6.38 -2.03
C LEU A 23 12.65 -5.91 -2.06
N VAL A 24 13.05 -5.05 -1.11
CA VAL A 24 14.39 -4.42 -1.11
C VAL A 24 15.26 -4.77 0.09
N GLY A 25 14.72 -5.43 1.12
CA GLY A 25 15.45 -5.83 2.32
C GLY A 25 15.70 -4.69 3.32
N LEU A 26 15.09 -3.52 3.12
CA LEU A 26 15.18 -2.35 4.00
C LEU A 26 13.85 -2.15 4.74
N ASP A 27 13.90 -1.71 5.99
CA ASP A 27 12.72 -1.49 6.84
C ASP A 27 12.72 -0.14 7.57
N ASP A 28 13.75 0.68 7.38
CA ASP A 28 13.80 2.04 7.88
C ASP A 28 13.12 3.01 6.90
N PHE A 29 11.85 3.31 7.16
CA PHE A 29 11.07 4.28 6.38
C PHE A 29 11.25 5.73 6.90
N GLY A 30 12.22 5.97 7.78
CA GLY A 30 12.40 7.25 8.46
C GLY A 30 11.36 7.50 9.57
N THR A 31 11.42 8.69 10.15
CA THR A 31 10.44 9.15 11.15
C THR A 31 9.10 9.48 10.48
N ASP A 32 8.02 9.46 11.26
CA ASP A 32 6.66 9.81 10.81
C ASP A 32 6.36 11.31 11.01
N ASP A 33 7.39 12.16 11.03
CA ASP A 33 7.24 13.61 11.26
C ASP A 33 6.45 14.31 10.14
N ASP A 34 6.40 13.70 8.95
CA ASP A 34 5.58 14.13 7.81
C ASP A 34 4.18 13.50 7.79
N ASN A 35 3.82 12.72 8.82
CA ASN A 35 2.55 12.02 8.99
C ASN A 35 2.18 11.11 7.80
N TYR A 36 3.18 10.57 7.08
CA TYR A 36 2.93 9.79 5.87
C TYR A 36 2.11 8.53 6.15
N ARG A 37 2.23 7.93 7.35
CA ARG A 37 1.46 6.72 7.69
C ARG A 37 -0.03 7.04 7.86
N GLU A 38 -0.34 8.14 8.53
CA GLU A 38 -1.72 8.62 8.68
C GLU A 38 -2.32 8.99 7.33
N ALA A 39 -1.60 9.80 6.53
CA ALA A 39 -2.06 10.20 5.20
C ALA A 39 -2.27 9.00 4.26
N LEU A 40 -1.39 7.99 4.32
CA LEU A 40 -1.56 6.74 3.58
C LEU A 40 -2.79 5.97 4.07
N GLY A 41 -3.08 5.97 5.37
CA GLY A 41 -4.31 5.39 5.93
C GLY A 41 -5.56 6.03 5.33
N VAL A 42 -5.65 7.35 5.35
CA VAL A 42 -6.77 8.11 4.76
C VAL A 42 -6.96 7.79 3.27
N LEU A 43 -5.86 7.69 2.51
CA LEU A 43 -5.92 7.33 1.10
C LEU A 43 -6.48 5.91 0.87
N LEU A 44 -6.06 4.95 1.70
CA LEU A 44 -6.54 3.57 1.61
C LEU A 44 -8.01 3.44 1.97
N ASP A 45 -8.46 4.19 2.98
CA ASP A 45 -9.87 4.27 3.35
C ASP A 45 -10.72 4.84 2.20
N ALA A 46 -10.24 5.90 1.53
CA ALA A 46 -10.90 6.46 0.34
C ALA A 46 -10.94 5.45 -0.82
N TYR A 47 -9.88 4.67 -1.02
CA TYR A 47 -9.87 3.59 -2.03
C TYR A 47 -10.88 2.49 -1.74
N GLN A 48 -11.12 2.18 -0.46
CA GLN A 48 -12.06 1.15 -0.05
C GLN A 48 -13.51 1.64 -0.07
N GLY A 49 -13.77 2.86 0.43
CA GLY A 49 -15.12 3.39 0.62
C GLY A 49 -15.69 4.13 -0.58
N GLU A 50 -14.85 4.84 -1.33
CA GLU A 50 -15.32 5.90 -2.25
C GLU A 50 -14.87 5.68 -3.70
N ALA A 51 -13.65 5.19 -3.93
CA ALA A 51 -13.03 5.20 -5.25
C ALA A 51 -13.62 4.20 -6.26
N GLY A 52 -14.46 3.26 -5.83
CA GLY A 52 -15.14 2.31 -6.73
C GLY A 52 -14.19 1.43 -7.54
N LEU A 53 -13.02 1.08 -6.99
CA LEU A 53 -11.97 0.39 -7.74
C LEU A 53 -12.45 -0.96 -8.31
N THR A 54 -12.09 -1.20 -9.57
CA THR A 54 -12.16 -2.54 -10.16
C THR A 54 -11.05 -3.41 -9.57
N VAL A 55 -11.16 -4.73 -9.71
CA VAL A 55 -10.12 -5.68 -9.27
C VAL A 55 -8.74 -5.34 -9.87
N LEU A 56 -8.71 -4.93 -11.13
CA LEU A 56 -7.48 -4.48 -11.78
C LEU A 56 -6.98 -3.15 -11.19
N GLY A 57 -7.88 -2.20 -10.95
CA GLY A 57 -7.56 -0.92 -10.31
C GLY A 57 -6.93 -1.11 -8.92
N SER A 58 -7.46 -2.03 -8.12
CA SER A 58 -6.90 -2.33 -6.79
C SER A 58 -5.52 -2.98 -6.88
N LYS A 59 -5.28 -3.82 -7.89
CA LYS A 59 -3.94 -4.39 -8.17
C LYS A 59 -2.95 -3.30 -8.58
N MET A 60 -3.35 -2.37 -9.44
CA MET A 60 -2.49 -1.28 -9.90
C MET A 60 -2.16 -0.30 -8.78
N ASN A 61 -3.13 0.10 -7.96
CA ASN A 61 -2.88 0.96 -6.82
C ASN A 61 -1.94 0.31 -5.79
N ARG A 62 -2.08 -1.00 -5.53
CA ARG A 62 -1.09 -1.73 -4.71
C ARG A 62 0.32 -1.64 -5.28
N PHE A 63 0.46 -1.81 -6.60
CA PHE A 63 1.76 -1.74 -7.27
C PHE A 63 2.40 -0.35 -7.12
N PHE A 64 1.63 0.71 -7.37
CA PHE A 64 2.12 2.09 -7.25
C PHE A 64 2.48 2.48 -5.82
N LEU A 65 1.61 2.18 -4.84
CA LEU A 65 1.88 2.50 -3.43
C LEU A 65 3.10 1.76 -2.90
N ARG A 66 3.28 0.48 -3.27
CA ARG A 66 4.52 -0.25 -2.93
C ARG A 66 5.74 0.42 -3.57
N GLY A 67 5.64 0.88 -4.83
CA GLY A 67 6.72 1.59 -5.51
C GLY A 67 7.10 2.90 -4.81
N ALA A 68 6.11 3.67 -4.34
CA ALA A 68 6.34 4.88 -3.56
C ALA A 68 7.03 4.59 -2.22
N LEU A 69 6.59 3.55 -1.52
CA LEU A 69 7.23 3.09 -0.27
C LEU A 69 8.66 2.59 -0.49
N VAL A 70 8.93 1.92 -1.60
CA VAL A 70 10.29 1.54 -2.00
C VAL A 70 11.14 2.77 -2.28
N ALA A 71 10.61 3.78 -2.96
CA ALA A 71 11.34 5.02 -3.18
C ALA A 71 11.68 5.72 -1.85
N ARG A 72 10.74 5.73 -0.88
CA ARG A 72 10.98 6.23 0.47
C ARG A 72 12.11 5.48 1.18
N LEU A 73 12.15 4.14 1.10
CA LEU A 73 13.22 3.32 1.69
C LEU A 73 14.60 3.57 1.08
N LEU A 74 14.68 4.10 -0.14
CA LEU A 74 15.92 4.33 -0.87
C LEU A 74 16.39 5.80 -0.83
N SER A 75 15.64 6.69 -0.18
CA SER A 75 15.92 8.13 -0.09
C SER A 75 16.60 8.47 1.23
#